data_AF-A0A316L513-F1
#
_entry.id   AF-A0A316L513-F1
#
_cell.length_a   1.000
_cell.length_b   1.000
_cell.length_c   1.000
_cell.angle_alpha   90.00
_cell.angle_beta   90.00
_cell.angle_gamma   90.00
#
_symmetry.space_group_name_H-M   'P 1'
#
loop_
_entity.id
_entity.type
_entity.pdbx_description
1 polymer ?
#
loop_
_entity_poly.entity_id
_entity_poly.type
_entity_poly.pdbx_seq_one_letter_code
_entity_poly.pdbx_strand_id
1 'polypeptide(L)'
;MERFEHLKTGKMEKGVTRTEGYLLDDLAALCGYEFLSDLRVLPVCRGKLLSALKSIDPAAYSLWDWNDAADYLFGPTPEFQTIHEAYAFMLRICEAVCFVNGQEC
;
A
#
# COMPACT_ATOMS: atom_id res chain seq x y z
N MET A 1 -24.14 45.10 -1.92
CA MET A 1 -23.00 45.46 -1.07
C MET A 1 -23.31 44.83 0.28
N GLU A 2 -22.57 43.86 0.80
CA GLU A 2 -21.12 43.79 0.87
C GLU A 2 -20.57 42.40 0.56
N ARG A 3 -19.32 42.45 0.12
CA ARG A 3 -18.47 41.40 -0.40
C ARG A 3 -17.42 41.17 0.68
N PHE A 4 -17.34 39.96 1.22
CA PHE A 4 -16.13 39.51 1.91
C PHE A 4 -15.81 38.07 1.50
N GLU A 5 -15.04 37.98 0.42
CA GLU A 5 -14.08 36.91 0.19
C GLU A 5 -13.21 36.78 1.44
N HIS A 6 -13.26 35.66 2.16
CA HIS A 6 -12.14 35.18 2.95
C HIS A 6 -12.12 33.65 2.95
N LEU A 7 -11.21 33.15 2.13
CA LEU A 7 -10.57 31.86 2.15
C LEU A 7 -10.51 31.23 3.56
N LYS A 8 -11.19 30.09 3.74
CA LYS A 8 -10.68 29.02 4.59
C LYS A 8 -10.66 27.75 3.78
N THR A 9 -9.46 27.48 3.27
CA THR A 9 -8.96 26.14 2.92
C THR A 9 -9.40 25.17 4.02
N GLY A 10 -10.52 24.49 3.76
CA GLY A 10 -11.04 23.39 4.56
C GLY A 10 -10.37 22.12 4.04
N LYS A 11 -9.33 21.72 4.75
CA LYS A 11 -8.68 20.40 4.70
C LYS A 11 -9.66 19.31 4.29
N MET A 12 -9.19 18.44 3.39
CA MET A 12 -9.76 17.14 3.06
C MET A 12 -10.31 16.46 4.32
N GLU A 13 -11.64 16.48 4.44
CA GLU A 13 -12.37 15.73 5.45
C GLU A 13 -12.44 14.27 4.96
N LYS A 14 -11.31 13.56 5.04
CA LYS A 14 -11.37 12.10 4.90
C LYS A 14 -11.94 11.56 6.20
N GLY A 15 -13.26 11.35 6.20
CA GLY A 15 -13.94 10.50 7.17
C GLY A 15 -13.35 9.09 7.07
N VAL A 16 -12.35 8.82 7.89
CA VAL A 16 -11.63 7.54 7.92
C VAL A 16 -12.39 6.62 8.87
N THR A 17 -13.25 5.77 8.31
CA THR A 17 -13.71 4.54 8.97
C THR A 17 -12.52 3.59 9.04
N ARG A 18 -11.80 3.60 10.17
CA ARG A 18 -10.66 2.72 10.42
C ARG A 18 -11.20 1.32 10.68
N THR A 19 -11.06 0.44 9.71
CA THR A 19 -11.49 -0.96 9.78
C THR A 19 -10.35 -1.80 9.20
N GLU A 20 -9.61 -2.49 10.09
CA GLU A 20 -8.65 -3.59 9.87
C GLU A 20 -7.69 -3.48 8.65
N GLY A 21 -6.37 -3.33 8.90
CA GLY A 21 -5.35 -3.40 7.83
C GLY A 21 -4.75 -2.06 7.39
N TYR A 22 -4.34 -1.20 8.33
CA TYR A 22 -3.74 0.11 8.05
C TYR A 22 -2.65 0.08 6.96
N LEU A 23 -1.82 -0.97 6.94
CA LEU A 23 -0.81 -1.16 5.91
C LEU A 23 -1.42 -1.34 4.51
N LEU A 24 -2.46 -2.17 4.38
CA LEU A 24 -3.14 -2.41 3.11
C LEU A 24 -3.87 -1.17 2.60
N ASP A 25 -4.53 -0.42 3.49
CA ASP A 25 -5.18 0.85 3.14
C ASP A 25 -4.18 1.90 2.67
N ASP A 26 -3.07 2.05 3.39
CA ASP A 26 -2.02 3.01 3.01
C ASP A 26 -1.35 2.59 1.68
N LEU A 27 -1.14 1.30 1.45
CA LEU A 27 -0.65 0.79 0.16
C LEU A 27 -1.66 1.04 -0.97
N ALA A 28 -2.96 0.84 -0.75
CA ALA A 28 -3.99 1.14 -1.74
C ALA A 28 -4.02 2.63 -2.08
N ALA A 29 -4.01 3.49 -1.06
CA ALA A 29 -4.00 4.94 -1.22
C ALA A 29 -2.77 5.43 -1.99
N LEU A 30 -1.58 4.89 -1.68
CA LEU A 30 -0.33 5.21 -2.38
C LEU A 30 -0.33 4.73 -3.83
N CYS A 31 -0.99 3.61 -4.13
CA CYS A 31 -1.18 3.15 -5.50
C CYS A 31 -2.27 3.91 -6.28
N GLY A 32 -3.06 4.73 -5.59
CA GLY A 32 -4.20 5.48 -6.14
C GLY A 32 -5.45 4.63 -6.35
N TYR A 33 -5.64 3.57 -5.56
CA TYR A 33 -6.83 2.73 -5.58
C TYR A 33 -7.86 3.19 -4.56
N GLU A 34 -9.13 3.09 -4.95
CA GLU A 34 -10.27 3.37 -4.07
C GLU A 34 -10.63 2.15 -3.20
N PHE A 35 -10.34 0.93 -3.69
CA PHE A 35 -10.70 -0.31 -3.01
C PHE A 35 -9.48 -1.22 -2.78
N LEU A 36 -9.41 -1.85 -1.61
CA LEU A 36 -8.40 -2.87 -1.29
C LEU A 36 -8.43 -4.07 -2.25
N SER A 37 -9.57 -4.34 -2.87
CA SER A 37 -9.70 -5.41 -3.87
C SER A 37 -8.85 -5.17 -5.11
N ASP A 38 -8.60 -3.90 -5.46
CA ASP A 38 -7.81 -3.53 -6.63
C ASP A 38 -6.32 -3.87 -6.45
N LEU A 39 -5.85 -3.90 -5.20
CA LEU A 39 -4.49 -4.36 -4.87
C LEU A 39 -4.25 -5.84 -5.25
N ARG A 40 -5.30 -6.67 -5.26
CA ARG A 40 -5.19 -8.10 -5.61
C ARG A 40 -5.06 -8.34 -7.12
N VAL A 41 -5.15 -7.30 -7.96
CA VAL A 41 -4.92 -7.40 -9.41
C VAL A 41 -3.40 -7.36 -9.69
N LEU A 42 -2.71 -8.37 -9.15
CA LEU A 42 -1.25 -8.42 -8.97
C LEU A 42 -0.37 -8.38 -10.23
N PRO A 43 -0.81 -8.80 -11.44
CA PRO A 43 0.05 -8.63 -12.62
C PRO A 43 0.18 -7.17 -13.06
N VAL A 44 -0.88 -6.36 -12.91
CA VAL A 44 -0.98 -5.00 -13.47
C VAL A 44 -0.46 -3.94 -12.51
N CYS A 45 -0.51 -4.21 -11.21
CA CYS A 45 -0.35 -3.19 -10.17
C CYS A 45 1.02 -3.23 -9.46
N ARG A 46 1.92 -4.15 -9.84
CA ARG A 46 3.19 -4.42 -9.13
C ARG A 46 4.18 -3.24 -9.10
N GLY A 47 4.28 -2.44 -10.17
CA GLY A 47 5.17 -1.27 -10.18
C GLY A 47 4.72 -0.17 -9.22
N LYS A 48 3.40 0.06 -9.13
CA LYS A 48 2.80 0.99 -8.18
C LYS A 48 2.95 0.47 -6.74
N LEU A 49 2.69 -0.81 -6.52
CA LEU A 49 2.86 -1.46 -5.22
C LEU A 49 4.32 -1.41 -4.75
N LEU A 50 5.29 -1.66 -5.64
CA LEU A 50 6.72 -1.52 -5.35
C LEU A 50 7.08 -0.10 -4.93
N SER A 51 6.56 0.89 -5.65
CA SER A 51 6.79 2.31 -5.33
C SER A 51 6.16 2.68 -3.99
N ALA A 52 4.96 2.17 -3.70
CA ALA A 52 4.27 2.37 -2.43
C ALA A 52 5.04 1.74 -1.26
N LEU A 53 5.51 0.49 -1.41
CA LEU A 53 6.34 -0.19 -0.41
C LEU A 53 7.62 0.60 -0.10
N LYS A 54 8.29 1.16 -1.12
CA LYS A 54 9.50 2.00 -0.95
C LYS A 54 9.21 3.36 -0.30
N SER A 55 7.96 3.79 -0.26
CA SER A 55 7.53 5.10 0.25
C SER A 55 7.05 5.08 1.70
N ILE A 56 6.83 3.89 2.27
CA ILE A 56 6.39 3.74 3.67
C ILE A 56 7.57 3.35 4.56
N ASP A 57 7.53 3.78 5.82
CA ASP A 57 8.47 3.33 6.85
C ASP A 57 8.01 1.95 7.37
N PRO A 58 8.81 0.87 7.22
CA PRO A 58 8.45 -0.45 7.74
C PRO A 58 8.17 -0.47 9.24
N ALA A 59 8.84 0.40 10.01
CA ALA A 59 8.68 0.47 11.47
C ALA A 59 7.36 1.14 11.91
N ALA A 60 6.61 1.76 10.98
CA ALA A 60 5.33 2.39 11.28
C ALA A 60 4.17 1.38 11.44
N TYR A 61 4.37 0.12 11.06
CA TYR A 61 3.35 -0.94 11.10
C TYR A 61 3.85 -2.12 11.92
N SER A 62 2.92 -2.91 12.47
CA SER A 62 3.26 -4.08 13.27
C SER A 62 3.66 -5.27 12.40
N LEU A 63 4.40 -6.22 12.96
CA LEU A 63 4.70 -7.49 12.28
C LEU A 63 3.42 -8.22 11.85
N TRP A 64 2.34 -8.11 12.63
CA TRP A 64 1.07 -8.71 12.29
C TRP A 64 0.47 -8.09 11.02
N ASP A 65 0.50 -6.75 10.90
CA ASP A 65 0.04 -6.05 9.69
C ASP A 65 0.81 -6.48 8.45
N TRP A 66 2.13 -6.67 8.59
CA TRP A 66 2.99 -7.12 7.50
C TRP A 66 2.70 -8.57 7.06
N ASN A 67 2.46 -9.47 8.02
CA ASN A 67 2.07 -10.85 7.73
C ASN A 67 0.70 -10.93 7.06
N ASP A 68 -0.28 -10.21 7.60
CA ASP A 68 -1.64 -10.15 7.05
C ASP A 68 -1.64 -9.55 5.63
N ALA A 69 -0.89 -8.45 5.43
CA ALA A 69 -0.76 -7.84 4.11
C ALA A 69 -0.06 -8.76 3.10
N ALA A 70 0.97 -9.52 3.51
CA ALA A 70 1.64 -10.47 2.66
C ALA A 70 0.70 -11.60 2.22
N ASP A 71 -0.08 -12.16 3.15
CA ASP A 71 -1.05 -13.21 2.86
C ASP A 71 -2.15 -12.70 1.92
N TYR A 72 -2.67 -11.51 2.21
CA TYR A 72 -3.71 -10.86 1.40
C TYR A 72 -3.23 -10.54 -0.03
N LEU A 73 -2.00 -10.04 -0.17
CA LEU A 73 -1.45 -9.60 -1.45
C LEU A 73 -0.84 -10.73 -2.28
N PHE A 74 -0.33 -11.79 -1.68
CA PHE A 74 0.38 -12.83 -2.43
C PHE A 74 -0.26 -14.22 -2.30
N GLY A 75 -1.35 -14.33 -1.55
CA GLY A 75 -1.92 -15.60 -1.14
C GLY A 75 -1.13 -16.19 0.03
N PRO A 76 -1.31 -17.47 0.36
CA PRO A 76 -0.73 -18.08 1.56
C PRO A 76 0.78 -17.90 1.62
N THR A 77 1.25 -17.07 2.55
CA THR A 77 2.67 -16.81 2.81
C THR A 77 3.14 -17.45 4.12
N PRO A 78 4.42 -17.78 4.26
CA PRO A 78 4.96 -18.17 5.55
C PRO A 78 4.84 -17.01 6.56
N GLU A 79 4.56 -17.33 7.82
CA GLU A 79 4.53 -16.34 8.89
C GLU A 79 5.97 -15.87 9.20
N PHE A 80 6.22 -14.59 8.94
CA PHE A 80 7.50 -13.93 9.18
C PHE A 80 7.70 -13.65 10.67
N GLN A 81 8.95 -13.76 11.13
CA GLN A 81 9.31 -13.52 12.53
C GLN A 81 9.73 -12.07 12.78
N THR A 82 10.01 -11.32 11.71
CA THR A 82 10.40 -9.91 11.80
C THR A 82 9.79 -9.06 10.69
N ILE A 83 9.61 -7.76 10.96
CA ILE A 83 9.09 -6.79 9.98
C ILE A 83 9.99 -6.75 8.74
N HIS A 84 11.29 -6.81 8.95
CA HIS A 84 12.28 -6.76 7.87
C HIS A 84 12.16 -7.96 6.93
N GLU A 85 11.93 -9.17 7.45
CA GLU A 85 11.69 -10.37 6.63
C GLU A 85 10.46 -10.22 5.75
N ALA A 86 9.34 -9.80 6.33
CA ALA A 86 8.10 -9.59 5.60
C ALA A 86 8.27 -8.51 4.51
N TYR A 87 8.81 -7.35 4.88
CA TYR A 87 9.07 -6.25 3.96
C TYR A 87 9.99 -6.66 2.80
N ALA A 88 11.10 -7.33 3.11
CA ALA A 88 12.06 -7.79 2.10
C ALA A 88 11.44 -8.84 1.16
N PHE A 89 10.60 -9.74 1.68
CA PHE A 89 9.86 -10.70 0.87
C PHE A 89 8.94 -9.99 -0.13
N MET A 90 8.12 -9.06 0.34
CA MET A 90 7.15 -8.35 -0.50
C MET A 90 7.86 -7.53 -1.60
N LEU A 91 8.95 -6.83 -1.25
CA LEU A 91 9.80 -6.13 -2.22
C LEU A 91 10.33 -7.09 -3.29
N ARG A 92 10.92 -8.21 -2.88
CA ARG A 92 11.52 -9.19 -3.81
C ARG A 92 10.49 -9.78 -4.77
N ILE A 93 9.28 -10.09 -4.29
CA ILE A 93 8.21 -10.62 -5.14
C ILE A 93 7.73 -9.56 -6.15
N CYS A 94 7.60 -8.30 -5.73
CA CYS A 94 7.27 -7.19 -6.62
C CYS A 94 8.35 -6.94 -7.68
N GLU A 95 9.64 -7.01 -7.30
CA GLU A 95 10.78 -6.82 -8.20
C GLU A 95 10.99 -7.98 -9.17
N ALA A 96 10.84 -9.23 -8.70
CA ALA A 96 11.09 -10.43 -9.50
C ALA A 96 10.20 -10.55 -10.73
N VAL A 97 9.00 -9.96 -10.71
CA VAL A 97 8.06 -10.07 -11.84
C VAL A 97 8.15 -8.90 -12.81
N CYS A 98 8.82 -7.80 -12.44
CA CYS A 98 9.18 -6.76 -13.41
C CYS A 98 10.11 -7.31 -14.51
N PHE A 99 10.87 -8.37 -14.22
CA PHE A 99 11.82 -8.96 -15.16
C PHE A 99 11.18 -9.90 -16.20
N VAL A 100 9.98 -10.44 -15.95
CA VAL A 100 9.44 -11.55 -16.76
C VAL A 100 8.68 -11.05 -18.01
N ASN A 101 8.39 -9.75 -18.13
CA ASN A 101 7.62 -9.21 -19.27
C ASN A 101 8.37 -8.20 -20.16
N GLY A 102 9.69 -8.06 -20.03
CA GLY A 102 10.49 -7.25 -20.97
C GLY A 102 10.10 -5.76 -21.06
N GLN A 103 9.38 -5.24 -20.05
CA GLN A 103 9.04 -3.83 -19.92
C GLN A 103 9.61 -3.37 -18.58
N GLU A 104 10.68 -2.58 -18.64
CA GLU A 104 11.18 -1.79 -17.52
C GLU A 104 10.04 -0.89 -17.01
N CYS A 105 9.90 -0.77 -15.68
CA CYS A 105 8.95 0.16 -15.07
C CYS A 105 9.21 1.60 -15.50
#